data_AF-A0A1P8AY04-F1
#
_entry.id   AF-A0A1P8AY04-F1
#
_cell.length_a   1.000
_cell.length_b   1.000
_cell.length_c   1.000
_cell.angle_alpha   90.00
_cell.angle_beta   90.00
_cell.angle_gamma   90.00
#
_symmetry.space_group_name_H-M   'P 1'
#
loop_
_entity.id
_entity.type
_entity.pdbx_description
1 polymer ?
#
loop_
_entity_poly.entity_id
_entity_poly.type
_entity_poly.pdbx_seq_one_letter_code
_entity_poly.pdbx_strand_id
1 'polypeptide(L)'
;MGYSELRWRALDDVFLGCNIQSRGVSLKGNTYWIASEVIKDFSLLLSFDFTTERFGRLNLPFLRLGYEILALSVVKEEQLSVLQQRLDTSRVEIWVTTNDKIDQTKVLS
;
A
#
# COMPACT_ATOMS: atom_id res chain seq x y z
N MET A 1 -27.38 24.31 -10.95
CA MET A 1 -26.29 23.34 -11.12
C MET A 1 -25.10 23.86 -10.34
N GLY A 2 -24.82 23.31 -9.16
CA GLY A 2 -23.63 23.69 -8.40
C GLY A 2 -22.45 22.94 -9.00
N TYR A 3 -21.50 23.66 -9.60
CA TYR A 3 -20.18 23.08 -9.84
C TYR A 3 -19.58 22.83 -8.46
N SER A 4 -19.37 21.58 -8.07
CA SER A 4 -18.48 21.29 -6.95
C SER A 4 -17.12 21.83 -7.37
N GLU A 5 -16.68 22.93 -6.76
CA GLU A 5 -15.34 23.45 -6.95
C GLU A 5 -14.37 22.34 -6.55
N LEU A 6 -13.63 21.82 -7.53
CA LEU A 6 -12.55 20.87 -7.27
C LEU A 6 -11.47 21.64 -6.50
N ARG A 7 -11.44 21.47 -5.18
CA ARG A 7 -10.44 22.10 -4.31
C ARG A 7 -9.27 21.14 -4.12
N TRP A 8 -8.14 21.49 -4.74
CA TRP A 8 -6.86 20.88 -4.39
C TRP A 8 -6.39 21.42 -3.05
N ARG A 9 -5.83 20.55 -2.21
CA ARG A 9 -5.04 20.94 -1.03
C ARG A 9 -3.77 20.10 -0.99
N ALA A 10 -2.67 20.70 -0.56
CA ALA A 10 -1.45 19.98 -0.27
C ALA A 10 -1.48 19.48 1.19
N LEU A 11 -0.86 18.34 1.44
CA LEU A 11 -0.62 17.82 2.79
C LEU A 11 0.88 17.98 3.08
N ASP A 12 1.25 19.15 3.58
CA ASP A 12 2.65 19.59 3.64
C ASP A 12 3.48 18.90 4.76
N ASP A 13 2.82 18.35 5.78
CA ASP A 13 3.50 17.75 6.95
C ASP A 13 3.66 16.22 6.86
N VAL A 14 3.62 15.66 5.65
CA VAL A 14 3.51 14.22 5.48
C VAL A 14 4.80 13.62 4.94
N PHE A 15 5.72 13.29 5.86
CA PHE A 15 6.95 12.58 5.51
C PHE A 15 6.70 11.08 5.30
N LEU A 16 6.71 10.65 4.04
CA LEU A 16 6.51 9.25 3.67
C LEU A 16 7.64 8.33 4.13
N GLY A 17 8.90 8.78 4.11
CA GLY A 17 10.09 7.98 4.43
C GLY A 17 10.27 6.72 3.56
N CYS A 18 9.47 6.58 2.50
CA CYS A 18 9.44 5.44 1.60
C CYS A 18 9.26 5.92 0.16
N ASN A 19 9.69 5.09 -0.79
CA ASN A 19 9.45 5.31 -2.21
C ASN A 19 8.26 4.47 -2.68
N ILE A 20 7.29 5.07 -3.39
CA ILE A 20 6.15 4.35 -3.94
C ILE A 20 6.60 3.54 -5.17
N GLN A 21 6.35 2.23 -5.15
CA GLN A 21 6.82 1.25 -6.14
C GLN A 21 5.70 0.72 -7.05
N SER A 22 4.43 0.92 -6.69
CA SER A 22 3.28 0.45 -7.49
C SER A 22 2.29 1.57 -7.79
N ARG A 23 1.40 1.30 -8.75
CA ARG A 23 0.12 2.05 -8.84
C ARG A 23 -0.67 1.86 -7.55
N GLY A 24 -1.42 2.90 -7.18
CA GLY A 24 -2.35 2.85 -6.06
C GLY A 24 -3.60 2.07 -6.40
N VAL A 25 -4.18 1.40 -5.41
CA VAL A 25 -5.52 0.80 -5.48
C VAL A 25 -6.38 1.31 -4.33
N SER A 26 -7.69 1.38 -4.53
CA SER A 26 -8.63 1.82 -3.49
C SER A 26 -9.43 0.64 -2.95
N LEU A 27 -9.54 0.56 -1.62
CA LEU A 27 -10.33 -0.45 -0.93
C LEU A 27 -10.96 0.17 0.32
N LYS A 28 -12.28 0.02 0.48
CA LYS A 28 -13.04 0.50 1.65
C LYS A 28 -12.78 1.98 1.99
N GLY A 29 -12.71 2.84 0.98
CA GLY A 29 -12.49 4.28 1.15
C GLY A 29 -11.04 4.72 1.35
N ASN A 30 -10.11 3.78 1.54
CA ASN A 30 -8.69 4.07 1.69
C ASN A 30 -7.92 3.73 0.42
N THR A 31 -6.76 4.35 0.23
CA THR A 31 -5.86 4.05 -0.90
C THR A 31 -4.61 3.35 -0.41
N TYR A 32 -4.14 2.38 -1.19
CA TYR A 32 -3.02 1.52 -0.86
C TYR A 32 -1.99 1.52 -1.99
N TRP A 33 -0.71 1.47 -1.62
CA TRP A 33 0.42 1.34 -2.53
C TRP A 33 1.43 0.35 -1.97
N ILE A 34 2.20 -0.28 -2.83
CA ILE A 34 3.45 -0.92 -2.43
C ILE A 34 4.52 0.17 -2.37
N ALA A 35 5.26 0.21 -1.29
CA ALA A 35 6.38 1.12 -1.10
C ALA A 35 7.61 0.38 -0.59
N SER A 36 8.78 0.98 -0.76
CA SER A 36 10.03 0.49 -0.18
C SER A 36 10.58 1.50 0.81
N GLU A 37 10.98 1.04 2.00
CA GLU A 37 11.69 1.89 2.95
C GLU A 37 13.08 2.21 2.41
N VAL A 38 13.45 3.51 2.39
CA VAL A 38 14.68 3.99 1.75
C VAL A 38 15.95 3.41 2.40
N ILE A 39 15.90 3.14 3.71
CA ILE A 39 17.08 2.73 4.50
C ILE A 39 17.22 1.21 4.58
N LYS A 40 16.11 0.47 4.67
CA LYS A 40 16.12 -0.94 5.05
C LYS A 40 15.82 -1.92 3.92
N ASP A 41 15.58 -1.44 2.69
CA ASP A 41 15.26 -2.26 1.51
C ASP A 41 14.08 -3.23 1.70
N PHE A 42 13.22 -3.00 2.70
CA PHE A 42 12.01 -3.79 2.91
C PHE A 42 10.83 -3.20 2.13
N SER A 43 10.08 -4.08 1.48
CA SER A 43 8.79 -3.76 0.86
C SER A 43 7.70 -3.71 1.94
N LEU A 44 6.87 -2.67 1.90
CA LEU A 44 5.73 -2.48 2.78
C LEU A 44 4.48 -2.12 1.97
N LEU A 45 3.33 -2.36 2.56
CA LEU A 45 2.05 -1.84 2.09
C LEU A 45 1.81 -0.51 2.80
N LEU A 46 1.77 0.56 2.02
CA LEU A 46 1.44 1.91 2.47
C LEU A 46 -0.05 2.12 2.28
N SER A 47 -0.75 2.64 3.29
CA SER A 47 -2.15 3.05 3.18
C SER A 47 -2.28 4.54 3.47
N PHE A 48 -3.25 5.21 2.87
CA PHE A 48 -3.67 6.56 3.24
C PHE A 48 -5.13 6.53 3.69
N ASP A 49 -5.36 6.99 4.91
CA ASP A 49 -6.69 7.15 5.50
C ASP A 49 -7.15 8.59 5.33
N PHE A 50 -8.19 8.79 4.52
CA PHE A 50 -8.75 10.12 4.24
C PHE A 50 -9.55 10.70 5.41
N THR A 51 -9.93 9.89 6.40
CA THR A 51 -10.66 10.31 7.60
C THR A 51 -9.71 10.99 8.58
N THR A 52 -8.52 10.41 8.77
CA THR A 52 -7.50 10.92 9.69
C THR A 52 -6.38 11.70 9.00
N GLU A 53 -6.36 11.70 7.66
CA GLU A 53 -5.35 12.33 6.80
C GLU A 53 -3.92 11.88 7.10
N ARG A 54 -3.74 10.58 7.40
CA ARG A 54 -2.46 9.99 7.80
C ARG A 54 -2.12 8.77 6.97
N PHE A 55 -0.82 8.52 6.81
CA PHE A 55 -0.35 7.26 6.25
C PHE A 55 -0.27 6.17 7.31
N GLY A 56 -0.80 4.99 6.97
CA GLY A 56 -0.54 3.74 7.66
C GLY A 56 0.56 2.93 6.95
N ARG A 57 1.27 2.11 7.71
CA ARG A 57 2.29 1.20 7.17
C ARG A 57 2.01 -0.22 7.68
N LEU A 58 1.95 -1.17 6.76
CA LEU A 58 1.83 -2.59 7.06
C LEU A 58 2.99 -3.34 6.41
N ASN A 59 3.71 -4.14 7.20
CA ASN A 59 4.75 -5.01 6.65
C ASN A 59 4.11 -6.09 5.77
N LEU A 60 4.69 -6.33 4.60
CA LEU A 60 4.28 -7.45 3.77
C LEU A 60 4.72 -8.77 4.42
N PRO A 61 3.98 -9.87 4.24
CA PRO A 61 4.28 -11.16 4.90
C PRO A 61 5.52 -11.86 4.33
N PHE A 62 6.16 -11.27 3.32
CA PHE A 62 7.33 -11.80 2.63
C PHE A 62 8.46 -10.79 2.64
N LEU A 63 9.69 -11.29 2.58
CA LEU A 63 10.88 -10.47 2.41
C LEU A 63 11.09 -10.19 0.92
N ARG A 64 11.61 -9.01 0.59
CA ARG A 64 12.13 -8.71 -0.74
C ARG A 64 13.37 -9.58 -0.98
N LEU A 65 13.35 -10.41 -2.03
CA LEU A 65 14.44 -11.35 -2.32
C LEU A 65 15.26 -10.90 -3.54
N GLY A 66 15.79 -9.68 -3.48
CA GLY A 66 16.56 -9.09 -4.57
C GLY A 66 15.68 -8.45 -5.64
N TYR A 67 15.94 -8.76 -6.92
CA TYR A 67 15.19 -8.19 -8.04
C TYR A 67 13.84 -8.92 -8.24
N GLU A 68 12.76 -8.22 -7.94
CA GLU A 68 11.39 -8.73 -8.05
C GLU A 68 10.44 -7.69 -8.65
N ILE A 69 9.39 -8.17 -9.30
CA ILE A 69 8.24 -7.35 -9.68
C ILE A 69 7.17 -7.53 -8.61
N LEU A 70 6.66 -6.41 -8.12
CA LEU A 70 5.53 -6.36 -7.21
C LEU A 70 4.32 -5.72 -7.89
N ALA A 71 3.16 -6.34 -7.76
CA ALA A 71 1.90 -5.78 -8.23
C ALA A 71 0.83 -5.86 -7.15
N LEU A 72 0.13 -4.74 -6.95
CA LEU A 72 -0.96 -4.61 -6.00
C LEU A 72 -2.30 -4.68 -6.74
N SER A 73 -3.25 -5.42 -6.18
CA SER A 73 -4.62 -5.51 -6.71
C SER A 73 -5.65 -5.63 -5.59
N VAL A 74 -6.92 -5.47 -5.96
CA VAL A 74 -8.07 -5.68 -5.08
C VAL A 74 -8.79 -6.96 -5.52
N VAL A 75 -9.09 -7.84 -4.56
CA VAL A 75 -9.79 -9.10 -4.77
C VAL A 75 -11.21 -8.98 -4.25
N LYS A 76 -12.20 -9.18 -5.13
CA LYS A 76 -13.63 -9.19 -4.81
C LYS A 76 -14.09 -7.95 -4.03
N GLU A 77 -13.46 -6.79 -4.26
CA GLU A 77 -13.77 -5.53 -3.57
C GLU A 77 -13.65 -5.54 -2.04
N GLU A 78 -13.08 -6.61 -1.46
CA GLU A 78 -13.03 -6.83 -0.01
C GLU A 78 -11.62 -6.94 0.54
N GLN A 79 -10.68 -7.43 -0.27
CA GLN A 79 -9.33 -7.81 0.12
C GLN A 79 -8.29 -7.20 -0.80
N LEU A 80 -7.06 -7.07 -0.31
CA LEU A 80 -5.91 -6.74 -1.12
C LEU A 80 -5.17 -8.02 -1.49
N SER A 81 -4.58 -8.03 -2.68
CA SER A 81 -3.60 -9.02 -3.07
C SER A 81 -2.31 -8.39 -3.55
N VAL A 82 -1.20 -9.05 -3.26
CA VAL A 82 0.12 -8.69 -3.73
C VAL A 82 0.72 -9.86 -4.48
N LEU A 83 1.02 -9.63 -5.75
CA LEU A 83 1.81 -10.54 -6.57
C LEU A 83 3.28 -10.18 -6.40
N GLN A 84 4.10 -11.20 -6.16
CA GLN A 84 5.55 -11.14 -6.13
C GLN A 84 6.10 -12.08 -7.18
N GLN A 85 6.84 -11.55 -8.15
CA GLN A 85 7.52 -12.34 -9.18
C GLN A 85 9.03 -12.13 -9.07
N ARG A 86 9.75 -13.22 -8.83
CA ARG A 86 11.22 -13.19 -8.84
C ARG A 86 11.73 -13.16 -10.28
N LEU A 87 12.65 -12.24 -10.60
CA LEU A 87 13.19 -12.13 -11.96
C LEU A 87 14.19 -13.23 -12.32
N ASP A 88 14.87 -13.81 -11.32
CA ASP A 88 15.89 -14.84 -11.51
C ASP A 88 15.32 -16.22 -11.89
N THR A 89 14.17 -16.57 -11.29
CA THR A 89 13.54 -17.89 -11.37
C THR A 89 12.20 -17.84 -12.08
N SER A 90 11.67 -16.64 -12.35
CA SER A 90 10.29 -16.41 -12.81
C SER A 90 9.21 -16.99 -11.89
N ARG A 91 9.56 -17.39 -10.66
CA ARG A 91 8.61 -17.89 -9.67
C ARG A 91 7.67 -16.76 -9.26
N VAL A 92 6.38 -17.07 -9.23
CA VAL A 92 5.32 -16.14 -8.84
C VAL A 92 4.67 -16.64 -7.56
N GLU A 93 4.50 -15.74 -6.61
CA GLU A 93 3.71 -15.94 -5.40
C GLU A 93 2.62 -14.87 -5.32
N ILE A 94 1.45 -15.25 -4.82
CA ILE A 94 0.33 -14.33 -4.63
C ILE A 94 -0.09 -14.41 -3.17
N TRP A 95 -0.08 -13.26 -2.52
CA TRP A 95 -0.46 -13.09 -1.13
C TRP A 95 -1.78 -12.34 -1.08
N VAL A 96 -2.72 -12.80 -0.26
CA VAL A 96 -4.03 -12.16 -0.10
C VAL A 96 -4.24 -11.84 1.37
N THR A 97 -4.74 -10.64 1.67
CA THR A 97 -5.07 -10.26 3.04
C THR A 97 -6.27 -11.06 3.54
N THR A 98 -6.19 -11.61 4.76
CA THR A 98 -7.36 -12.13 5.45
C THR A 98 -8.19 -10.98 6.04
N ASN A 99 -9.51 -11.13 6.08
CA ASN A 99 -10.45 -10.08 6.53
C ASN A 99 -10.10 -9.51 7.92
N ASP A 100 -9.42 -10.28 8.77
CA ASP A 100 -9.15 -9.92 10.16
C ASP A 100 -8.04 -8.87 10.37
N LYS A 101 -7.19 -8.60 9.36
CA LYS A 101 -5.95 -7.80 9.56
C LYS A 101 -5.98 -6.36 9.07
N ILE A 102 -6.94 -5.97 8.21
CA ILE A 102 -7.00 -4.58 7.73
C ILE A 102 -7.54 -3.63 8.79
N ASP A 103 -8.38 -4.13 9.72
CA ASP A 103 -9.01 -3.32 10.76
C ASP A 103 -8.10 -3.05 11.98
N GLN A 104 -6.86 -3.55 11.97
CA GLN A 104 -5.88 -3.34 13.04
C GLN A 104 -4.74 -2.40 12.59
N THR A 105 -5.08 -1.20 12.11
CA THR A 105 -4.15 -0.07 12.13
C THR A 105 -3.90 0.30 13.59
N LYS A 106 -2.89 -0.35 14.18
CA LYS A 106 -2.37 0.01 15.50
C LYS A 106 -1.85 1.44 15.42
N VAL A 107 -2.57 2.38 16.01
CA VAL A 107 -2.11 3.76 16.21
C VAL A 107 -0.85 3.67 17.06
N LEU A 108 0.31 3.88 16.43
CA LEU A 108 1.53 4.17 17.17
C LEU A 108 1.44 5.64 17.58
N SER A 109 1.18 5.86 18.87
CA SER A 109 1.36 7.12 19.59
C SER A 109 2.83 7.53 19.63
#